data_AF-A0A8S9JCW8-F1
#
_entry.id   AF-A0A8S9JCW8-F1
#
_cell.length_a   1.000
_cell.length_b   1.000
_cell.length_c   1.000
_cell.angle_alpha   90.00
_cell.angle_beta   90.00
_cell.angle_gamma   90.00
#
_symmetry.space_group_name_H-M   'P 1'
#
loop_
_entity.id
_entity.type
_entity.pdbx_description
1 polymer ?
#
loop_
_entity_poly.entity_id
_entity_poly.type
_entity_poly.pdbx_seq_one_letter_code
_entity_poly.pdbx_strand_id
1 'polypeptide(L)'
;MNVLRYCNLDESLQGEESLISQNALERLFKTKELDYMSYIVLRLFENTEVSLEDPKRFRIELTFSRGADLSPLEEKNDDEAESLMREHTLPIMGPERLQEVGSCLTLETMEKMVHPFAMPPEDFPPASAPVGFSGYFSKSAAVLERLVKLFHSYKNSSSDGKS
;
A
#
# COMPACT_ATOMS: atom_id res chain seq x y z
N MET A 1 2.11 4.51 -4.81
CA MET A 1 3.02 3.49 -5.38
C MET A 1 4.50 3.86 -5.26
N ASN A 2 4.93 5.06 -5.70
CA ASN A 2 6.36 5.43 -5.67
C ASN A 2 7.00 5.34 -4.29
N VAL A 3 6.33 5.79 -3.23
CA VAL A 3 6.80 5.64 -1.84
C VAL A 3 7.11 4.17 -1.53
N LEU A 4 6.19 3.24 -1.85
CA LEU A 4 6.42 1.82 -1.60
C LEU A 4 7.59 1.24 -2.42
N ARG A 5 7.80 1.72 -3.65
CA ARG A 5 8.89 1.24 -4.54
C ARG A 5 10.27 1.72 -4.11
N TYR A 6 10.34 2.93 -3.57
CA TYR A 6 11.60 3.67 -3.46
C TYR A 6 11.87 4.22 -2.07
N CYS A 7 11.03 3.91 -1.07
CA CYS A 7 11.25 4.35 0.32
C CYS A 7 12.65 3.99 0.83
N ASN A 8 13.13 2.79 0.52
CA ASN A 8 14.46 2.32 0.90
C ASN A 8 15.63 3.11 0.27
N LEU A 9 15.36 4.00 -0.69
CA LEU A 9 16.37 4.88 -1.29
C LEU A 9 16.54 6.20 -0.54
N ASP A 10 15.69 6.47 0.45
CA ASP A 10 15.84 7.63 1.32
C ASP A 10 17.12 7.52 2.15
N GLU A 11 17.82 8.65 2.34
CA GLU A 11 19.07 8.69 3.09
C GLU A 11 18.87 8.24 4.55
N SER A 12 17.70 8.49 5.15
CA SER A 12 17.39 8.06 6.51
C SER A 12 17.17 6.55 6.66
N LEU A 13 17.00 5.85 5.53
CA LEU A 13 16.73 4.40 5.46
C LEU A 13 17.89 3.63 4.82
N GLN A 14 19.09 4.21 4.85
CA GLN A 14 20.28 3.58 4.27
C GLN A 14 20.54 2.19 4.90
N GLY A 15 20.56 1.16 4.06
CA GLY A 15 20.78 -0.23 4.46
C GLY A 15 19.51 -1.04 4.73
N GLU A 16 18.33 -0.40 4.71
CA GLU A 16 17.05 -1.12 4.77
C GLU A 16 16.74 -1.85 3.46
N GLU A 17 16.12 -3.02 3.58
CA GLU A 17 15.63 -3.77 2.42
C GLU A 17 14.38 -3.11 1.82
N SER A 18 14.14 -3.34 0.53
CA SER A 18 12.93 -2.83 -0.13
C SER A 18 11.68 -3.51 0.41
N LEU A 19 10.60 -2.73 0.56
CA LEU A 19 9.26 -3.26 0.89
C LEU A 19 8.68 -4.15 -0.22
N ILE A 20 9.21 -4.04 -1.43
CA ILE A 20 8.75 -4.74 -2.62
C ILE A 20 9.86 -5.68 -3.10
N SER A 21 9.51 -6.94 -3.36
CA SER A 21 10.49 -7.90 -3.87
C SER A 21 10.95 -7.51 -5.28
N GLN A 22 12.16 -7.93 -5.65
CA GLN A 22 12.71 -7.64 -6.97
C GLN A 22 11.80 -8.12 -8.11
N ASN A 23 11.21 -9.32 -7.97
CA ASN A 23 10.25 -9.84 -8.94
C ASN A 23 8.97 -8.98 -9.04
N ALA A 24 8.47 -8.46 -7.91
CA ALA A 24 7.36 -7.53 -7.93
C ALA A 24 7.75 -6.17 -8.54
N LEU A 25 8.95 -5.65 -8.29
CA LEU A 25 9.47 -4.44 -8.92
C LEU A 25 9.57 -4.58 -10.44
N GLU A 26 10.03 -5.72 -10.95
CA GLU A 26 10.10 -6.01 -12.37
C GLU A 26 8.71 -6.04 -13.02
N ARG A 27 7.73 -6.69 -12.37
CA ARG A 27 6.33 -6.70 -12.84
C ARG A 27 5.73 -5.29 -12.85
N LEU A 28 5.96 -4.51 -11.80
CA LEU A 28 5.52 -3.12 -11.72
C LEU A 28 6.18 -2.26 -12.80
N PHE A 29 7.46 -2.48 -13.09
CA PHE A 29 8.17 -1.77 -14.17
C PHE A 29 7.62 -2.10 -15.56
N LYS A 30 7.21 -3.36 -15.79
CA LYS A 30 6.58 -3.80 -17.05
C LYS A 30 5.13 -3.33 -17.20
N THR A 31 4.49 -2.86 -16.12
CA THR A 31 3.12 -2.35 -16.18
C THR A 31 3.13 -1.00 -16.89
N LYS A 32 2.72 -0.97 -18.16
CA LYS A 32 2.81 0.20 -19.05
C LYS A 32 1.75 1.26 -18.75
N GLU A 33 0.56 0.82 -18.37
CA GLU A 33 -0.59 1.68 -18.12
C GLU A 33 -1.29 1.23 -16.83
N LEU A 34 -1.75 2.20 -16.07
CA LEU A 34 -2.63 1.99 -14.92
C LEU A 34 -4.02 2.46 -15.34
N ASP A 35 -5.00 1.58 -15.22
CA ASP A 35 -6.39 1.90 -15.52
C ASP A 35 -7.17 2.33 -14.26
N TYR A 36 -8.46 2.60 -14.42
CA TYR A 36 -9.36 2.96 -13.33
C TYR A 36 -9.61 1.79 -12.33
N MET A 37 -9.20 0.56 -12.68
CA MET A 37 -9.31 -0.63 -11.84
C MET A 37 -8.00 -1.02 -11.18
N SER A 38 -6.95 -0.21 -11.35
CA SER A 38 -5.67 -0.43 -10.69
C SER A 38 -5.77 -0.08 -9.20
N TYR A 39 -5.38 -0.99 -8.33
CA TYR A 39 -5.43 -0.77 -6.88
C TYR A 39 -4.30 -1.47 -6.13
N ILE A 40 -3.99 -0.92 -4.95
CA ILE A 40 -3.07 -1.52 -3.98
C ILE A 40 -3.90 -1.85 -2.73
N VAL A 41 -3.79 -3.07 -2.22
CA VAL A 41 -4.42 -3.48 -0.97
C VAL A 41 -3.35 -3.65 0.11
N LEU A 42 -3.54 -2.93 1.21
CA LEU A 42 -2.82 -3.11 2.47
C LEU A 42 -3.73 -3.92 3.40
N ARG A 43 -3.30 -5.13 3.78
CA ARG A 43 -4.00 -5.94 4.77
C ARG A 43 -3.17 -6.01 6.04
N LEU A 44 -3.79 -5.64 7.17
CA LEU A 44 -3.23 -5.81 8.50
C LEU A 44 -3.84 -7.05 9.14
N PHE A 45 -2.98 -7.94 9.64
CA PHE A 45 -3.36 -9.12 10.41
C PHE A 45 -2.87 -8.92 11.84
N GLU A 46 -3.73 -9.22 12.80
CA GLU A 46 -3.42 -9.16 14.22
C GLU A 46 -3.41 -10.57 14.82
N ASN A 47 -2.35 -10.90 15.56
CA ASN A 47 -2.29 -12.08 16.41
C ASN A 47 -2.58 -11.67 17.85
N THR A 48 -3.79 -11.94 18.34
CA THR A 48 -4.21 -11.59 19.69
C THR A 48 -3.62 -12.49 20.78
N GLU A 49 -2.92 -13.56 20.41
CA GLU A 49 -2.30 -14.51 21.36
C GLU A 49 -0.99 -13.99 21.94
N VAL A 50 -0.39 -12.96 21.35
CA VAL A 50 0.87 -12.33 21.80
C VAL A 50 0.62 -10.95 22.42
N SER A 51 1.60 -10.40 23.13
CA SER A 51 1.50 -9.05 23.73
C SER A 51 1.31 -7.97 22.67
N LEU A 52 0.74 -6.81 23.04
CA LEU A 52 0.57 -5.66 22.15
C LEU A 52 1.90 -5.14 21.57
N GLU A 53 2.98 -5.35 22.30
CA GLU A 53 4.34 -4.88 22.09
C GLU A 53 5.19 -5.92 21.36
N ASP A 54 4.64 -7.11 21.11
CA ASP A 54 5.34 -8.13 20.33
C ASP A 54 5.42 -7.68 18.86
N PRO A 55 6.61 -7.54 18.26
CA PRO A 55 6.77 -7.14 16.87
C PRO A 55 6.04 -8.06 15.87
N LYS A 56 5.74 -9.29 16.26
CA LYS A 56 5.02 -10.28 15.46
C LYS A 56 3.50 -10.21 15.64
N ARG A 57 2.99 -9.35 16.51
CA ARG A 57 1.54 -9.15 16.70
C ARG A 57 0.89 -8.71 15.40
N PHE A 58 1.50 -7.76 14.71
CA PHE A 58 0.94 -7.15 13.53
C PHE A 58 1.75 -7.49 12.29
N ARG A 59 1.12 -8.18 11.35
CA ARG A 59 1.69 -8.51 10.05
C ARG A 59 0.95 -7.77 8.95
N ILE A 60 1.69 -7.24 7.98
CA ILE A 60 1.14 -6.55 6.82
C ILE A 60 1.34 -7.37 5.55
N GLU A 61 0.32 -7.42 4.71
CA GLU A 61 0.41 -7.92 3.35
C GLU A 61 0.08 -6.79 2.36
N LEU A 62 0.93 -6.66 1.34
CA LEU A 62 0.80 -5.71 0.25
C LEU A 62 0.50 -6.48 -1.03
N THR A 63 -0.59 -6.12 -1.69
CA THR A 63 -0.92 -6.67 -3.01
C THR A 63 -1.27 -5.55 -3.99
N PHE A 64 -1.01 -5.79 -5.26
CA PHE A 64 -1.26 -4.84 -6.34
C PHE A 64 -1.97 -5.54 -7.49
N SER A 65 -3.03 -4.92 -7.98
CA SER A 65 -3.63 -5.26 -9.27
C SER A 65 -3.36 -4.12 -10.25
N ARG A 66 -2.90 -4.48 -11.45
CA ARG A 66 -2.75 -3.56 -12.58
C ARG A 66 -4.07 -3.25 -13.31
N GLY A 67 -5.19 -3.81 -12.83
CA GLY A 67 -6.49 -3.72 -13.49
C GLY A 67 -6.58 -4.63 -14.71
N ALA A 68 -6.92 -4.07 -15.86
CA ALA A 68 -7.02 -4.78 -17.13
C ALA A 68 -5.66 -5.29 -17.61
N ASP A 69 -5.61 -6.55 -18.06
CA ASP A 69 -4.35 -7.21 -18.45
C ASP A 69 -3.83 -6.77 -19.84
N LEU A 70 -4.70 -6.23 -20.68
CA LEU A 70 -4.42 -6.01 -22.10
C LEU A 70 -4.61 -4.55 -22.47
N SER A 71 -3.61 -3.96 -23.12
CA SER A 71 -3.80 -2.67 -23.75
C SER A 71 -4.51 -2.87 -25.10
N PRO A 72 -5.62 -2.17 -25.38
CA PRO A 72 -6.23 -2.15 -26.71
C PRO A 72 -5.29 -1.63 -27.81
N LEU A 73 -4.18 -1.00 -27.42
CA LEU A 73 -3.20 -0.39 -28.30
C LEU A 73 -2.01 -1.33 -28.62
N GLU A 74 -1.93 -2.49 -27.96
CA GLU A 74 -0.91 -3.48 -28.29
C GLU A 74 -1.39 -4.33 -29.48
N GLU A 75 -0.61 -4.33 -30.56
CA GLU A 75 -0.85 -5.19 -31.74
C GLU A 75 -0.79 -6.65 -31.30
N LYS A 76 -1.96 -7.29 -31.24
CA LYS A 76 -2.09 -8.74 -31.08
C LYS A 76 -2.27 -9.38 -32.44
N ASN A 77 -1.95 -10.67 -32.53
CA ASN A 77 -2.30 -11.49 -33.69
C ASN A 77 -3.81 -11.34 -33.97
N ASP A 78 -4.17 -11.26 -35.25
CA ASP A 78 -5.52 -10.89 -35.72
C ASP A 78 -6.66 -11.69 -35.05
N ASP A 79 -6.42 -12.97 -34.72
CA ASP A 79 -7.40 -13.85 -34.09
C ASP A 79 -7.72 -13.49 -32.62
N GLU A 80 -6.74 -13.02 -31.83
CA GLU A 80 -6.99 -12.60 -30.44
C GLU A 80 -7.62 -11.20 -30.37
N ALA A 81 -7.22 -10.31 -31.29
CA ALA A 81 -7.77 -8.97 -31.39
C ALA A 81 -9.27 -9.01 -31.74
N GLU A 82 -9.68 -9.87 -32.69
CA GLU A 82 -11.09 -10.10 -33.05
C GLU A 82 -11.95 -10.59 -31.87
N SER A 83 -11.40 -11.46 -31.01
CA SER A 83 -12.12 -11.96 -29.83
C SER A 83 -12.30 -10.87 -28.76
N LEU A 84 -11.26 -10.06 -28.52
CA LEU A 84 -11.30 -8.94 -27.57
C LEU A 84 -12.19 -7.79 -28.07
N MET A 85 -12.25 -7.56 -29.38
CA MET A 85 -13.18 -6.60 -29.98
C MET A 85 -14.65 -7.01 -29.78
N ARG A 86 -14.91 -8.31 -29.68
CA ARG A 86 -16.25 -8.87 -29.45
C ARG A 86 -16.64 -8.83 -27.97
N GLU A 87 -15.67 -8.88 -27.06
CA GLU A 87 -15.85 -8.72 -25.62
C GLU A 87 -15.69 -7.25 -25.22
N HIS A 88 -16.80 -6.55 -24.94
CA HIS A 88 -16.76 -5.14 -24.52
C HIS A 88 -16.12 -4.88 -23.14
N THR A 89 -15.53 -5.89 -22.51
CA THR A 89 -14.86 -5.80 -21.22
C THR A 89 -13.57 -6.60 -21.25
N LEU A 90 -12.46 -5.97 -20.85
CA LEU A 90 -11.19 -6.65 -20.71
C LEU A 90 -11.15 -7.48 -19.41
N PRO A 91 -10.46 -8.63 -19.40
CA PRO A 91 -10.28 -9.41 -18.18
C PRO A 91 -9.47 -8.63 -17.14
N ILE A 92 -9.94 -8.68 -15.89
CA ILE A 92 -9.31 -8.02 -14.74
C ILE A 92 -8.34 -8.96 -14.08
N MET A 93 -7.11 -8.50 -13.84
CA MET A 93 -6.12 -9.26 -13.09
C MET A 93 -6.40 -9.20 -11.58
N GLY A 94 -6.34 -10.38 -10.96
CA GLY A 94 -6.36 -10.48 -9.51
C GLY A 94 -5.15 -9.77 -8.87
N PRO A 95 -5.27 -9.39 -7.59
CA PRO A 95 -4.18 -8.72 -6.90
C PRO A 95 -3.00 -9.68 -6.66
N GLU A 96 -1.83 -9.28 -7.09
CA GLU A 96 -0.58 -10.02 -6.92
C GLU A 96 0.20 -9.52 -5.71
N ARG A 97 0.85 -10.42 -4.97
CA ARG A 97 1.66 -10.05 -3.80
C ARG A 97 2.89 -9.25 -4.22
N LEU A 98 3.18 -8.19 -3.48
CA LEU A 98 4.34 -7.32 -3.67
C LEU A 98 5.56 -7.77 -2.86
N GLN A 99 5.36 -8.52 -1.77
CA GLN A 99 6.46 -9.07 -0.97
C GLN A 99 6.84 -10.49 -1.41
N GLU A 100 8.03 -10.93 -1.02
CA GLU A 100 8.56 -12.26 -1.33
C GLU A 100 7.75 -13.38 -0.66
N VAL A 101 7.69 -14.56 -1.26
CA VAL A 101 6.94 -15.68 -0.68
C VAL A 101 7.60 -16.13 0.62
N GLY A 102 6.82 -16.19 1.70
CA GLY A 102 7.32 -16.53 3.03
C GLY A 102 7.91 -15.36 3.81
N SER A 103 8.03 -14.17 3.22
CA SER A 103 8.40 -12.96 3.96
C SER A 103 7.29 -12.55 4.95
N CYS A 104 7.69 -11.88 6.03
CA CYS A 104 6.81 -11.33 7.04
C CYS A 104 7.12 -9.84 7.24
N LEU A 105 6.31 -8.97 6.65
CA LEU A 105 6.40 -7.53 6.88
C LEU A 105 5.67 -7.18 8.18
N THR A 106 6.39 -6.65 9.16
CA THR A 106 5.80 -6.18 10.42
C THR A 106 5.22 -4.78 10.26
N LEU A 107 4.32 -4.38 11.15
CA LEU A 107 3.81 -3.02 11.21
C LEU A 107 4.93 -2.01 11.45
N GLU A 108 5.83 -2.29 12.39
CA GLU A 108 6.97 -1.43 12.72
C GLU A 108 7.86 -1.16 11.50
N THR A 109 8.23 -2.20 10.74
CA THR A 109 9.03 -2.03 9.52
C THR A 109 8.28 -1.21 8.49
N MET A 110 6.99 -1.48 8.27
CA MET A 110 6.19 -0.69 7.32
C MET A 110 6.15 0.79 7.72
N GLU A 111 5.88 1.08 8.99
CA GLU A 111 5.84 2.44 9.54
C GLU A 111 7.18 3.15 9.35
N LYS A 112 8.28 2.52 9.78
CA LYS A 112 9.63 3.05 9.62
C LYS A 112 9.92 3.45 8.17
N MET A 113 9.56 2.58 7.22
CA MET A 113 9.85 2.78 5.81
C MET A 113 9.01 3.90 5.17
N VAL A 114 7.75 4.07 5.59
CA VAL A 114 6.85 5.08 4.99
C VAL A 114 6.85 6.41 5.74
N HIS A 115 7.30 6.43 7.00
CA HIS A 115 7.25 7.60 7.87
C HIS A 115 7.94 8.85 7.29
N PRO A 116 9.13 8.77 6.65
CA PRO A 116 9.78 9.95 6.08
C PRO A 116 8.96 10.66 4.98
N PHE A 117 8.00 9.95 4.38
CA PHE A 117 7.16 10.46 3.29
C PHE A 117 5.76 10.87 3.77
N ALA A 118 5.47 10.72 5.07
CA ALA A 118 4.22 11.15 5.66
C ALA A 118 4.26 12.66 5.93
N MET A 119 3.10 13.30 5.82
CA MET A 119 2.93 14.68 6.28
C MET A 119 3.12 14.71 7.81
N PRO A 120 3.94 15.62 8.35
CA PRO A 120 4.06 15.78 9.79
C PRO A 120 2.71 16.14 10.42
N PRO A 121 2.38 15.63 11.62
CA PRO A 121 1.13 15.94 12.33
C PRO A 121 0.82 17.44 12.43
N GLU A 122 1.85 18.25 12.65
CA GLU A 122 1.81 19.71 12.75
C GLU A 122 1.43 20.42 11.44
N ASP A 123 1.69 19.80 10.29
CA ASP A 123 1.42 20.33 8.95
C ASP A 123 0.08 19.87 8.38
N PHE A 124 -0.67 19.03 9.12
CA PHE A 124 -2.00 18.62 8.67
C PHE A 124 -2.92 19.84 8.57
N PRO A 125 -3.67 19.98 7.47
CA PRO A 125 -4.68 21.03 7.39
C PRO A 125 -5.68 20.85 8.53
N PRO A 126 -6.14 21.96 9.16
CA PRO A 126 -7.18 21.88 10.18
C PRO A 126 -8.38 21.11 9.63
N ALA A 127 -9.00 20.27 10.46
CA ALA A 127 -10.10 19.36 10.07
C ALA A 127 -11.29 20.04 9.35
N SER A 128 -11.33 21.37 9.39
CA SER A 128 -12.35 22.24 8.79
C SER A 128 -12.13 22.57 7.30
N ALA A 129 -10.97 22.28 6.70
CA ALA A 129 -10.70 22.60 5.31
C ALA A 129 -10.72 21.31 4.46
N PRO A 130 -11.76 21.07 3.64
CA PRO A 130 -11.72 20.00 2.66
C PRO A 130 -10.76 20.44 1.54
N VAL A 131 -9.47 20.21 1.73
CA VAL A 131 -8.48 20.42 0.67
C VAL A 131 -8.62 19.26 -0.33
N GLY A 132 -9.52 19.45 -1.29
CA GLY A 132 -9.43 18.80 -2.61
C GLY A 132 -9.89 17.35 -2.77
N PHE A 133 -10.59 16.73 -1.79
CA PHE A 133 -11.08 15.35 -1.95
C PHE A 133 -12.58 15.21 -1.62
N SER A 134 -13.42 16.08 -2.19
CA SER A 134 -14.88 16.14 -1.94
C SER A 134 -15.70 15.01 -2.60
N GLY A 135 -15.07 13.99 -3.19
CA GLY A 135 -15.79 13.06 -4.09
C GLY A 135 -16.36 11.79 -3.47
N TYR A 136 -15.61 11.04 -2.64
CA TYR A 136 -15.92 9.61 -2.48
C TYR A 136 -15.86 9.02 -1.06
N PHE A 137 -15.41 9.75 -0.03
CA PHE A 137 -15.18 9.09 1.26
C PHE A 137 -15.59 9.91 2.50
N SER A 138 -16.88 10.22 2.66
CA SER A 138 -17.41 10.66 3.96
C SER A 138 -17.26 9.60 5.08
N LYS A 139 -17.02 8.33 4.74
CA LYS A 139 -16.84 7.23 5.71
C LYS A 139 -15.37 6.95 6.08
N SER A 140 -14.39 7.35 5.26
CA SER A 140 -12.97 7.08 5.55
C SER A 140 -12.39 8.02 6.60
N ALA A 141 -12.94 9.23 6.75
CA ALA A 141 -12.51 10.18 7.78
C ALA A 141 -12.60 9.58 9.20
N ALA A 142 -13.68 8.86 9.51
CA ALA A 142 -13.84 8.16 10.79
C ALA A 142 -12.86 6.98 10.98
N VAL A 143 -12.44 6.34 9.88
CA VAL A 143 -11.42 5.27 9.91
C VAL A 143 -10.03 5.87 10.12
N LEU A 144 -9.72 6.98 9.44
CA LEU A 144 -8.48 7.74 9.64
C LEU A 144 -8.39 8.27 11.08
N GLU A 145 -9.46 8.83 11.64
CA GLU A 145 -9.47 9.23 13.05
C GLU A 145 -9.22 8.06 14.01
N ARG A 146 -9.75 6.87 13.72
CA ARG A 146 -9.49 5.66 14.53
C ARG A 146 -8.04 5.20 14.41
N LEU A 147 -7.46 5.24 13.21
CA LEU A 147 -6.04 4.92 13.00
C LEU A 147 -5.14 5.93 13.71
N VAL A 148 -5.41 7.24 13.58
CA VAL A 148 -4.66 8.29 14.29
C VAL A 148 -4.73 8.08 15.81
N LYS A 149 -5.89 7.70 16.36
CA LYS A 149 -6.04 7.36 17.78
C LYS A 149 -5.24 6.11 18.18
N LEU A 150 -5.25 5.05 17.36
CA LEU A 150 -4.43 3.85 17.56
C LEU A 150 -2.92 4.20 17.60
N PHE A 151 -2.45 5.01 16.66
CA PHE A 151 -1.06 5.47 16.60
C PHE A 151 -0.65 6.31 17.80
N HIS A 152 -1.50 7.24 18.24
CA HIS A 152 -1.23 8.05 19.44
C HIS A 152 -1.21 7.21 20.72
N SER A 153 -2.09 6.21 20.83
CA SER A 153 -2.09 5.28 21.96
C SER A 153 -0.82 4.42 22.00
N TYR A 154 -0.30 4.00 20.85
CA TYR A 154 0.98 3.29 20.77
C TYR A 154 2.18 4.15 21.19
N LYS A 155 2.19 5.44 20.81
CA LYS A 155 3.29 6.35 21.21
C LYS A 155 3.28 6.65 22.71
N ASN A 156 2.11 6.79 23.31
CA ASN A 156 1.99 7.10 24.74
C ASN A 156 2.25 5.89 25.66
N SER A 157 2.07 4.66 25.19
CA SER A 157 2.44 3.46 25.97
C SER A 157 3.96 3.25 26.06
N SER A 158 4.72 3.76 25.10
CA SER A 158 6.19 3.72 25.12
C SER A 158 6.80 4.69 26.14
N SER A 159 6.10 5.77 26.53
CA SER A 159 6.62 6.80 27.44
C SER A 159 6.37 6.55 28.94
N ASP A 160 5.45 5.65 29.30
CA ASP A 160 5.07 5.39 30.71
C ASP A 160 5.91 4.31 31.42
N GLY A 161 7.01 3.85 30.80
CA GLY A 161 7.88 2.78 31.33
C GLY A 161 9.06 3.23 32.21
N LYS A 162 9.12 4.49 32.67
CA LYS A 162 10.15 4.95 33.62
C LYS A 162 9.55 5.74 34.78
N SER A 163 9.24 5.03 35.86
CA SER A 163 9.38 5.47 37.25
C SER A 163 9.53 4.26 38.16
#